data_AF-A0A524NS23-F1
#
_entry.id   AF-A0A524NS23-F1
#
_cell.length_a   1.000
_cell.length_b   1.000
_cell.length_c   1.000
_cell.angle_alpha   90.00
_cell.angle_beta   90.00
_cell.angle_gamma   90.00
#
_symmetry.space_group_name_H-M   'P 1'
#
loop_
_entity.id
_entity.type
_entity.pdbx_description
1 polymer ?
#
loop_
_entity_poly.entity_id
_entity_poly.type
_entity_poly.pdbx_seq_one_letter_code
_entity_poly.pdbx_strand_id
1 'polypeptide(L)'
;MDRNKPDLQHESLKKHPFGVPEGYFEGFSTRLQQRIREEESFRVPERRIGSATRWLAMAAAVLGAALLTTAIIKFSGTGSEANDLYPDMALLEQLEVFDNDLYLFEYLDATSPKLSDDEAFVEQAVEYLAMNDVDMDLLFDQ
;
A
#
# COMPACT_ATOMS: atom_id res chain seq x y z
N MET A 1 7.12 34.73 38.35
CA MET A 1 7.96 34.23 37.25
C MET A 1 7.58 34.99 36.00
N ASP A 2 8.49 35.83 35.51
CA ASP A 2 8.29 36.72 34.36
C ASP A 2 8.44 35.89 33.07
N ARG A 3 7.38 35.80 32.25
CA ARG A 3 7.30 34.86 31.11
C ARG A 3 8.04 35.36 29.86
N ASN A 4 8.75 36.48 29.94
CA ASN A 4 9.23 37.23 28.79
C ASN A 4 10.74 37.08 28.50
N LYS A 5 11.40 36.07 29.09
CA LYS A 5 12.77 35.68 28.73
C LYS A 5 12.82 34.17 28.52
N PRO A 6 13.37 33.67 27.40
CA PRO A 6 13.51 32.24 27.20
C PRO A 6 14.47 31.66 28.26
N ASP A 7 14.05 30.58 28.94
CA ASP A 7 14.79 29.90 30.02
C ASP A 7 16.22 29.48 29.62
N LEU A 8 16.51 29.47 28.32
CA LEU A 8 17.80 29.11 27.72
C LEU A 8 18.92 30.14 27.91
N GLN A 9 18.65 31.31 28.51
CA GLN A 9 19.66 32.35 28.74
C GLN A 9 20.23 32.38 30.18
N HIS A 10 19.91 31.39 31.02
CA HIS A 10 20.44 31.33 32.38
C HIS A 10 21.96 31.09 32.41
N GLU A 11 22.69 31.83 33.25
CA GLU A 11 24.15 31.70 33.36
C GLU A 11 24.60 30.30 33.79
N SER A 12 23.76 29.54 34.47
CA SER A 12 24.02 28.15 34.87
C SER A 12 24.20 27.22 33.67
N LEU A 13 23.51 27.47 32.55
CA LEU A 13 23.58 26.67 31.32
C LEU A 13 24.85 26.92 30.50
N LYS A 14 25.54 28.05 30.71
CA LYS A 14 26.81 28.36 30.02
C LYS A 14 27.96 27.46 30.46
N LYS A 15 27.93 27.00 31.73
CA LYS A 15 28.94 26.09 32.30
C LYS A 15 28.54 24.62 32.18
N HIS A 16 27.23 24.34 32.26
CA HIS A 16 26.69 23.00 32.14
C HIS A 16 25.56 23.01 31.11
N PRO A 17 25.82 22.66 29.83
CA PRO A 17 24.84 22.78 28.76
C PRO A 17 23.61 21.86 28.95
N PHE A 18 23.73 20.84 29.80
CA PHE A 18 22.64 19.94 30.17
C PHE A 18 22.11 20.17 31.60
N GLY A 19 22.55 21.23 32.27
CA GLY A 19 22.06 21.61 33.59
C GLY A 19 20.70 22.31 33.49
N VAL A 20 19.82 22.11 34.47
CA VAL A 20 18.58 22.88 34.55
C VAL A 20 18.77 24.14 35.41
N PRO A 21 18.03 25.23 35.17
CA PRO A 21 18.00 26.38 36.07
C PRO A 21 17.53 25.98 37.49
N GLU A 22 17.97 26.75 38.49
CA GLU A 22 17.48 26.59 39.85
C GLU A 22 15.96 26.79 39.90
N GLY A 23 15.25 25.92 40.64
CA GLY A 23 13.80 25.99 40.76
C GLY A 23 13.01 25.50 39.54
N TYR A 24 13.64 24.99 38.47
CA TYR A 24 12.94 24.49 37.26
C TYR A 24 11.85 23.45 37.59
N PHE A 25 12.17 22.51 38.49
CA PHE A 25 11.23 21.47 38.92
C PHE A 25 10.29 21.91 40.04
N GLU A 26 10.43 23.12 40.58
CA GLU A 26 9.56 23.63 41.63
C GLU A 26 8.12 23.76 41.10
N GLY A 27 7.18 23.10 41.77
CA GLY A 27 5.78 23.06 41.36
C GLY A 27 5.49 22.31 40.05
N PHE A 28 6.45 21.58 39.47
CA PHE A 28 6.24 20.81 38.23
C PHE A 28 5.11 19.79 38.36
N SER A 29 5.11 19.01 39.44
CA SER A 29 4.09 17.99 39.72
C SER A 29 2.67 18.60 39.75
N THR A 30 2.50 19.75 40.42
CA THR A 30 1.22 20.46 40.48
C THR A 30 0.77 20.95 39.10
N ARG A 31 1.68 21.52 38.30
CA ARG A 31 1.37 21.96 36.92
C ARG A 31 0.99 20.78 36.02
N LEU A 32 1.71 19.66 36.14
CA LEU A 32 1.43 18.44 35.39
C LEU A 32 0.04 17.89 35.74
N GLN A 33 -0.26 17.77 37.03
CA GLN A 33 -1.56 17.28 37.49
C GLN A 33 -2.71 18.21 37.07
N GLN A 34 -2.50 19.53 37.09
CA GLN A 34 -3.49 20.48 36.61
C GLN A 34 -3.77 20.29 35.11
N ARG A 35 -2.73 20.12 34.28
CA ARG A 35 -2.92 19.86 32.84
C ARG A 35 -3.64 18.56 32.55
N ILE A 36 -3.29 17.48 33.25
CA ILE A 36 -3.97 16.18 33.09
C ILE A 36 -5.46 16.33 33.40
N ARG A 37 -5.81 17.01 34.50
CA ARG A 37 -7.20 17.26 34.88
C ARG A 37 -7.95 18.15 33.87
N GLU A 38 -7.27 19.15 33.31
CA GLU A 38 -7.82 19.99 32.24
C GLU A 38 -8.10 19.16 30.98
N GLU A 39 -7.18 18.26 30.58
CA GLU A 39 -7.36 17.36 29.43
C GLU A 39 -8.47 16.32 29.65
N GLU A 40 -8.58 15.72 30.84
CA GLU A 40 -9.67 14.78 31.19
C GLU A 40 -11.06 15.45 31.16
N SER A 41 -11.13 16.77 31.34
CA SER A 41 -12.37 17.53 31.26
C SER A 41 -12.89 17.70 29.83
N PHE A 42 -12.02 17.56 28.83
CA PHE A 42 -12.40 17.47 27.43
C PHE A 42 -12.89 16.04 27.12
N ARG A 43 -14.14 15.75 27.51
CA ARG A 43 -14.83 14.55 27.06
C ARG A 43 -14.99 14.63 25.54
N VAL A 44 -14.19 13.85 24.81
CA VAL A 44 -14.43 13.59 23.39
C VAL A 44 -15.86 13.06 23.28
N PRO A 45 -16.75 13.68 22.49
CA PRO A 45 -18.10 13.19 22.35
C PRO A 45 -18.05 11.79 21.74
N GLU A 46 -18.35 10.78 22.56
CA GLU A 46 -18.54 9.41 22.10
C GLU A 46 -19.77 9.39 21.19
N ARG A 47 -19.54 9.56 19.89
CA ARG A 47 -20.59 9.45 18.88
C ARG A 47 -21.00 7.98 18.82
N ARG A 48 -22.01 7.60 19.61
CA ARG A 48 -22.67 6.31 19.50
C ARG A 48 -23.25 6.21 18.09
N ILE A 49 -22.66 5.35 17.27
CA ILE A 49 -23.19 5.00 15.96
C ILE A 49 -24.53 4.28 16.23
N GLY A 50 -25.63 5.00 16.04
CA GLY A 50 -26.97 4.46 16.20
C GLY A 50 -27.19 3.25 15.29
N SER A 51 -27.98 2.29 15.76
CA SER A 51 -28.25 1.04 15.06
C SER A 51 -29.15 1.23 13.83
N ALA A 52 -28.54 1.57 12.69
CA ALA A 52 -29.18 1.46 11.37
C ALA A 52 -29.31 -0.01 10.89
N THR A 53 -29.33 -0.95 11.82
CA THR A 53 -29.25 -2.40 11.56
C THR A 53 -30.52 -2.97 10.95
N ARG A 54 -31.64 -2.24 10.98
CA ARG A 54 -32.92 -2.75 10.43
C ARG A 54 -32.94 -2.75 8.90
N TRP A 55 -32.29 -1.79 8.26
CA TRP A 55 -32.19 -1.72 6.78
C TRP A 55 -30.97 -2.49 6.27
N LEU A 56 -29.87 -2.51 7.04
CA LEU A 56 -28.69 -3.33 6.74
C LEU A 56 -28.99 -4.83 6.85
N ALA A 57 -29.84 -5.25 7.79
CA ALA A 57 -30.30 -6.63 7.89
C ALA A 57 -31.10 -7.07 6.65
N MET A 58 -31.85 -6.17 6.02
CA MET A 58 -32.58 -6.46 4.79
C MET A 58 -31.63 -6.74 3.62
N ALA A 59 -30.58 -5.92 3.43
CA ALA A 59 -29.57 -6.14 2.40
C ALA A 59 -28.79 -7.45 2.61
N ALA A 60 -28.39 -7.74 3.86
CA ALA A 60 -27.70 -8.98 4.21
C ALA A 60 -28.57 -10.22 3.95
N ALA A 61 -29.88 -10.14 4.20
CA ALA A 61 -30.82 -11.23 3.92
C ALA A 61 -30.97 -11.49 2.41
N VAL A 62 -31.02 -10.44 1.57
CA VAL A 62 -31.07 -10.59 0.11
C VAL A 62 -29.78 -11.24 -0.43
N LEU A 63 -28.62 -10.76 0.01
CA LEU A 63 -27.34 -11.36 -0.39
C LEU A 63 -27.20 -12.79 0.13
N GLY A 64 -27.62 -13.07 1.36
CA GLY A 64 -27.63 -14.41 1.94
C GLY A 64 -28.54 -15.37 1.17
N ALA A 65 -29.74 -14.94 0.79
CA ALA A 65 -30.66 -15.74 -0.02
C ALA A 65 -30.11 -16.01 -1.42
N ALA A 66 -29.49 -15.02 -2.07
CA ALA A 66 -28.83 -15.18 -3.37
C ALA A 66 -27.68 -16.19 -3.32
N LEU A 67 -26.80 -16.08 -2.30
CA LEU A 67 -25.71 -17.03 -2.11
C LEU A 67 -26.22 -18.43 -1.80
N LEU A 68 -27.22 -18.57 -0.92
CA LEU A 68 -27.85 -19.86 -0.63
C LEU A 68 -28.47 -20.50 -1.86
N THR A 69 -29.19 -19.73 -2.69
CA THR A 69 -29.77 -20.25 -3.94
C THR A 69 -28.69 -20.69 -4.93
N THR A 70 -27.62 -19.91 -5.11
CA THR A 70 -26.50 -20.33 -5.98
C THR A 70 -25.79 -21.59 -5.47
N ALA A 71 -25.62 -21.73 -4.15
CA ALA A 71 -24.99 -22.90 -3.54
C ALA A 71 -25.82 -24.18 -3.75
N ILE A 72 -27.15 -24.10 -3.62
CA ILE A 72 -28.05 -25.24 -3.86
C ILE A 72 -28.02 -25.66 -5.34
N ILE A 73 -28.01 -24.70 -6.26
CA ILE A 73 -27.94 -24.99 -7.71
C ILE A 73 -26.59 -25.64 -8.06
N LYS A 74 -25.47 -25.11 -7.55
CA LYS A 74 -24.14 -25.67 -7.81
C LYS A 74 -23.89 -27.02 -7.13
N PHE A 75 -24.48 -27.25 -5.95
CA PHE A 75 -24.30 -28.50 -5.21
C PHE A 75 -25.25 -29.62 -5.67
N SER A 76 -26.46 -29.29 -6.14
CA SER A 76 -27.40 -30.28 -6.70
C SER A 76 -27.18 -30.51 -8.20
N GLY A 77 -26.49 -29.61 -8.89
CA GLY A 77 -26.05 -29.73 -10.27
C GLY A 77 -24.66 -30.36 -10.37
N THR A 78 -24.51 -31.60 -9.93
CA THR A 78 -23.37 -32.42 -10.36
C THR A 78 -23.54 -32.70 -11.85
N GLY A 79 -23.07 -31.80 -12.71
CA GLY A 79 -22.93 -32.08 -14.15
C GLY A 79 -23.16 -30.94 -15.14
N SER A 80 -23.00 -29.66 -14.80
CA SER A 80 -23.12 -28.61 -15.84
C SER A 80 -22.21 -27.41 -15.58
N GLU A 81 -21.36 -27.16 -16.57
CA GLU A 81 -20.78 -25.86 -16.93
C GLU A 81 -19.77 -25.27 -15.92
N ALA A 82 -18.58 -25.87 -15.87
CA ALA A 82 -17.36 -25.19 -15.44
C ALA A 82 -16.48 -24.95 -16.67
N ASN A 83 -16.89 -24.07 -17.59
CA ASN A 83 -16.03 -23.69 -18.71
C ASN A 83 -16.07 -22.20 -19.09
N ASP A 84 -16.57 -21.32 -18.23
CA ASP A 84 -16.66 -19.87 -18.49
C ASP A 84 -15.33 -19.10 -18.40
N LEU A 85 -14.17 -19.78 -18.33
CA LEU A 85 -12.87 -19.10 -18.21
C LEU A 85 -11.92 -19.34 -19.40
N TYR A 86 -12.34 -20.08 -20.42
CA TYR A 86 -11.60 -20.19 -21.67
C TYR A 86 -12.53 -19.84 -22.82
N PRO A 87 -12.16 -18.87 -23.69
CA PRO A 87 -12.92 -18.64 -24.91
C PRO A 87 -12.98 -19.93 -25.71
N ASP A 88 -14.18 -20.27 -26.20
CA ASP A 88 -14.44 -21.47 -26.98
C ASP A 88 -13.46 -21.55 -28.16
N MET A 89 -12.67 -22.62 -28.21
CA MET A 89 -11.65 -22.84 -29.24
C MET A 89 -12.25 -22.79 -30.65
N ALA A 90 -13.52 -23.15 -30.80
CA ALA A 90 -14.25 -23.05 -32.07
C ALA A 90 -14.47 -21.60 -32.53
N LEU A 91 -14.65 -20.64 -31.60
CA LEU A 91 -14.74 -19.22 -31.94
C LEU A 91 -13.40 -18.64 -32.36
N LEU A 92 -12.31 -19.11 -31.75
CA LEU A 92 -10.95 -18.70 -32.12
C LEU A 92 -10.58 -19.19 -33.53
N GLU A 93 -10.97 -20.41 -33.89
CA GLU A 93 -10.83 -20.95 -35.24
C GLU A 93 -11.67 -20.15 -36.25
N GLN A 94 -12.91 -19.81 -35.89
CA GLN A 94 -13.81 -19.03 -36.75
C GLN A 94 -13.35 -17.58 -36.99
N LEU A 95 -12.61 -16.99 -36.05
CA LEU A 95 -12.04 -15.66 -36.19
C LEU A 95 -10.72 -15.63 -36.97
N GLU A 96 -10.25 -16.77 -37.51
CA GLU A 96 -8.97 -16.91 -38.25
C GLU A 96 -7.77 -16.27 -37.51
N VAL A 97 -7.82 -16.22 -36.17
CA VAL A 97 -6.78 -15.53 -35.38
C VAL A 97 -5.42 -16.22 -35.54
N PHE A 98 -5.41 -17.53 -35.78
CA PHE A 98 -4.18 -18.31 -35.96
C PHE A 98 -3.38 -17.96 -37.22
N ASP A 99 -4.01 -17.40 -38.27
CA ASP A 99 -3.29 -17.00 -39.48
C ASP A 99 -2.66 -15.60 -39.37
N ASN A 100 -3.05 -14.82 -38.35
CA ASN A 100 -2.59 -13.43 -38.15
C ASN A 100 -1.21 -13.32 -37.49
N ASP A 101 -0.61 -14.42 -37.03
CA ASP A 101 0.71 -14.41 -36.37
C ASP A 101 1.83 -13.92 -37.32
N LEU A 102 1.65 -14.09 -38.64
CA LEU A 102 2.60 -13.63 -39.66
C LEU A 102 2.65 -12.09 -39.77
N TYR A 103 1.51 -11.42 -39.56
CA TYR A 103 1.41 -9.95 -39.62
C TYR A 103 1.98 -9.30 -38.35
N LEU A 104 1.88 -9.99 -37.21
CA LEU A 104 2.40 -9.52 -35.93
C LEU A 104 3.94 -9.50 -35.89
N PHE A 105 4.58 -10.51 -36.49
CA PHE A 105 6.05 -10.57 -36.58
C PHE A 105 6.64 -9.45 -37.44
N GLU A 106 6.00 -9.12 -38.57
CA GLU A 106 6.43 -8.01 -39.43
C GLU A 106 6.26 -6.65 -38.73
N TYR A 107 5.20 -6.46 -37.95
CA TYR A 107 4.98 -5.24 -37.17
C TYR A 107 5.98 -5.10 -36.00
N LEU A 108 6.32 -6.22 -35.34
CA LEU A 108 7.32 -6.24 -34.27
C LEU A 108 8.72 -5.93 -34.81
N ASP A 109 9.10 -6.47 -35.96
CA ASP A 109 10.39 -6.17 -36.59
C ASP A 109 10.43 -4.72 -37.14
N ALA A 110 9.33 -4.23 -37.70
CA ALA A 110 9.22 -2.85 -38.19
C ALA A 110 9.22 -1.80 -37.07
N THR A 111 8.75 -2.16 -35.88
CA THR A 111 8.69 -1.28 -34.70
C THR A 111 9.87 -1.49 -33.75
N SER A 112 10.68 -2.53 -33.96
CA SER A 112 11.90 -2.75 -33.18
C SER A 112 12.85 -1.58 -33.44
N PRO A 113 13.18 -0.76 -32.43
CA PRO A 113 14.23 0.24 -32.60
C PRO A 113 15.52 -0.51 -32.95
N LYS A 114 16.15 -0.16 -34.08
CA LYS A 114 17.51 -0.62 -34.36
C LYS A 114 18.42 -0.09 -33.25
N LEU A 115 18.67 -0.93 -32.26
CA LEU A 115 19.64 -0.62 -31.21
C LEU A 115 20.99 -0.37 -31.88
N SER A 116 21.66 0.71 -31.48
CA SER A 116 23.06 0.89 -31.83
C SER A 116 23.89 -0.26 -31.27
N ASP A 117 25.02 -0.58 -31.90
CA ASP A 117 25.89 -1.70 -31.46
C ASP A 117 26.27 -1.56 -29.96
N ASP A 118 26.41 -0.32 -29.49
CA ASP A 118 26.69 0.01 -28.09
C ASP A 118 25.49 -0.31 -27.17
N GLU A 119 24.26 0.00 -27.60
CA GLU A 119 23.04 -0.29 -26.83
C GLU A 119 22.74 -1.80 -26.79
N ALA A 120 22.98 -2.52 -27.89
CA ALA A 120 22.81 -3.97 -27.94
C ALA A 120 23.79 -4.69 -27.00
N PHE A 121 25.03 -4.20 -26.94
CA PHE A 121 26.02 -4.69 -25.98
C PHE A 121 25.61 -4.39 -24.53
N VAL A 122 25.07 -3.19 -24.26
CA VAL A 122 24.59 -2.81 -22.92
C VAL A 122 23.40 -3.65 -22.49
N GLU A 123 22.42 -3.91 -23.36
CA GLU A 123 21.30 -4.79 -23.01
C GLU A 123 21.77 -6.21 -22.68
N GLN A 124 22.69 -6.75 -23.48
CA GLN A 124 23.26 -8.07 -23.22
C GLN A 124 24.03 -8.10 -21.89
N ALA A 125 24.75 -7.03 -21.55
CA ALA A 125 25.43 -6.90 -20.27
C ALA A 125 24.44 -6.81 -19.09
N VAL A 126 23.34 -6.06 -19.25
CA VAL A 126 22.27 -5.95 -18.25
C VAL A 126 21.56 -7.29 -18.05
N GLU A 127 21.27 -8.02 -19.12
CA GLU A 127 20.67 -9.35 -19.05
C GLU A 127 21.60 -10.34 -18.32
N TYR A 128 22.91 -10.30 -18.63
CA TYR A 128 23.89 -11.14 -17.94
C TYR A 128 23.97 -10.83 -16.44
N LEU A 129 23.91 -9.55 -16.06
CA LEU A 129 23.87 -9.10 -14.66
C LEU A 129 22.52 -9.38 -13.97
N ALA A 130 21.43 -9.53 -14.72
CA ALA A 130 20.15 -9.94 -14.15
C ALA A 130 20.10 -11.46 -13.94
N MET A 131 20.75 -12.22 -14.83
CA MET A 131 20.77 -13.68 -14.78
C MET A 131 21.82 -14.23 -13.80
N ASN A 132 22.90 -13.48 -13.58
CA ASN A 132 23.88 -13.75 -12.55
C ASN A 132 23.73 -12.66 -11.49
N ASP A 133 23.38 -13.01 -10.25
CA ASP A 133 23.19 -12.09 -9.12
C ASP A 133 24.54 -11.46 -8.69
N VAL A 134 25.10 -10.62 -9.57
CA VAL A 134 26.40 -9.98 -9.42
C VAL A 134 26.17 -8.65 -8.74
N ASP A 135 26.56 -8.55 -7.47
CA ASP A 135 26.47 -7.33 -6.68
C ASP A 135 27.27 -6.18 -7.33
N MET A 136 26.58 -5.09 -7.67
CA MET A 136 27.16 -3.87 -8.28
C MET A 136 28.25 -3.22 -7.42
N ASP A 137 28.28 -3.52 -6.12
CA ASP A 137 29.29 -3.03 -5.18
C ASP A 137 30.70 -3.58 -5.48
N LEU A 138 30.82 -4.73 -6.15
CA LEU A 138 32.11 -5.34 -6.51
C LEU A 138 32.76 -4.73 -7.76
N LEU A 139 32.04 -3.90 -8.52
CA LEU A 139 32.56 -3.27 -9.74
C LEU A 139 33.18 -1.88 -9.51
N PHE A 140 32.87 -1.22 -8.38
CA PHE A 140 33.34 0.14 -8.10
C PHE A 140 34.48 0.22 -7.09
N ASP A 141 34.94 -0.91 -6.54
CA ASP A 141 36.02 -0.96 -5.54
C ASP A 141 37.36 -1.39 -6.16
N GLN A 142 37.79 -0.67 -7.20
CA GLN A 142 39.16 -0.74 -7.73
C GLN A 142 39.85 0.63 -7.70
#